data_AF-A0A976LR68-F1
#
_entry.id   AF-A0A976LR68-F1
#
_cell.length_a   1.000
_cell.length_b   1.000
_cell.length_c   1.000
_cell.angle_alpha   90.00
_cell.angle_beta   90.00
_cell.angle_gamma   90.00
#
_symmetry.space_group_name_H-M   'P 1'
#
loop_
_entity.id
_entity.type
_entity.pdbx_description
1 polymer ?
#
loop_
_entity_poly.entity_id
_entity_poly.type
_entity_poly.pdbx_seq_one_letter_code
_entity_poly.pdbx_strand_id
1 'polypeptide(L)'
;MNLTRWIFSLSFAVGMFWLLGFIIEPIGQKDPSIFNLFILSFLSTIIVSYFLFKHSPNFLKAYPESGISIVKYYILSIFVSYFLLIPFSALLSYLLVKIFGDINHHESILLITLFSIWFPLWWFVPVGLTIGWFLYKRKCAL
;
A
#
# COMPACT_ATOMS: atom_id res chain seq x y z
N MET A 1 19.72 1.17 -8.55
CA MET A 1 19.25 1.06 -7.14
C MET A 1 18.27 2.18 -6.78
N ASN A 2 18.56 3.44 -7.14
CA ASN A 2 17.67 4.56 -6.83
C ASN A 2 16.31 4.44 -7.52
N LEU A 3 16.24 3.98 -8.77
CA LEU A 3 14.99 3.89 -9.54
C LEU A 3 13.92 3.03 -8.85
N THR A 4 14.26 1.82 -8.38
CA THR A 4 13.28 0.92 -7.73
C THR A 4 12.76 1.49 -6.41
N ARG A 5 13.60 2.22 -5.67
CA ARG A 5 13.19 2.93 -4.44
C ARG A 5 12.33 4.15 -4.73
N TRP A 6 12.60 4.85 -5.83
CA TRP A 6 11.74 5.93 -6.33
C TRP A 6 10.38 5.39 -6.74
N ILE A 7 10.33 4.32 -7.53
CA ILE A 7 9.06 3.67 -7.92
C ILE A 7 8.29 3.24 -6.68
N PHE A 8 8.94 2.56 -5.73
CA PHE A 8 8.31 2.18 -4.46
C PHE A 8 7.74 3.39 -3.71
N SER A 9 8.54 4.46 -3.54
CA SER A 9 8.12 5.64 -2.78
C SER A 9 6.99 6.39 -3.48
N LEU A 10 7.03 6.51 -4.81
CA LEU A 10 5.97 7.14 -5.59
C LEU A 10 4.67 6.33 -5.51
N SER A 11 4.73 5.01 -5.69
CA SER A 11 3.57 4.14 -5.53
C SER A 11 3.01 4.19 -4.09
N PHE A 12 3.89 4.26 -3.09
CA PHE A 12 3.49 4.41 -1.69
C PHE A 12 2.83 5.77 -1.42
N ALA A 13 3.32 6.86 -2.02
CA ALA A 13 2.68 8.17 -1.92
C ALA A 13 1.27 8.18 -2.50
N VAL A 14 1.07 7.57 -3.67
CA VAL A 14 -0.27 7.45 -4.27
C VAL A 14 -1.18 6.58 -3.40
N GLY A 15 -0.67 5.47 -2.85
CA GLY A 15 -1.41 4.66 -1.88
C GLY A 15 -1.81 5.45 -0.63
N MET A 16 -0.89 6.23 -0.08
CA MET A 16 -1.14 7.09 1.08
C MET A 16 -2.14 8.20 0.80
N PHE A 17 -2.11 8.80 -0.40
CA PHE A 17 -3.07 9.82 -0.81
C PHE A 17 -4.50 9.29 -0.68
N TRP A 18 -4.77 8.11 -1.23
CA TRP A 18 -6.09 7.51 -1.19
C TRP A 18 -6.47 7.00 0.21
N LEU A 19 -5.53 6.43 0.96
CA LEU A 19 -5.77 6.01 2.34
C LEU A 19 -6.15 7.21 3.22
N LEU A 20 -5.41 8.31 3.12
CA LEU A 20 -5.68 9.52 3.90
C LEU A 20 -6.98 10.19 3.48
N GLY A 21 -7.28 10.26 2.18
CA GLY A 21 -8.56 10.76 1.69
C GLY A 21 -9.73 10.01 2.32
N PHE A 22 -9.65 8.68 2.30
CA PHE A 22 -10.68 7.82 2.87
C PHE A 22 -10.83 7.91 4.40
N ILE A 23 -9.74 8.17 5.13
CA ILE A 23 -9.79 8.35 6.58
C ILE A 23 -10.35 9.74 6.93
N ILE A 24 -9.98 10.78 6.19
CA ILE A 24 -10.29 12.17 6.53
C ILE A 24 -11.73 12.54 6.16
N GLU A 25 -12.24 12.05 5.02
CA GLU A 25 -13.60 12.31 4.54
C GLU A 25 -14.69 12.02 5.61
N PRO A 26 -14.74 10.84 6.27
CA PRO A 26 -15.73 10.56 7.31
C PRO A 26 -15.52 11.36 8.60
N ILE A 27 -14.29 11.80 8.91
CA ILE A 27 -13.98 12.56 10.13
C ILE A 27 -14.32 14.05 9.97
N GLY A 28 -14.04 14.62 8.79
CA GLY A 28 -14.13 16.06 8.53
C GLY A 28 -15.50 16.55 8.07
N GLN A 29 -16.38 15.65 7.60
CA GLN A 29 -17.70 15.97 6.99
C GLN A 29 -17.61 17.05 5.88
N LYS A 30 -16.44 17.23 5.29
CA LYS A 30 -16.11 18.18 4.22
C LYS A 30 -15.06 17.54 3.33
N ASP A 31 -15.17 17.78 2.03
CA ASP A 31 -14.18 17.33 1.07
C ASP A 31 -12.79 17.84 1.46
N PRO A 32 -11.84 16.96 1.79
CA PRO A 32 -10.50 17.38 2.12
C PRO A 32 -9.87 18.03 0.89
N SER A 33 -9.24 19.20 1.08
CA SER A 33 -8.49 19.85 0.00
C SER A 33 -7.48 18.88 -0.59
N ILE A 34 -7.58 18.65 -1.91
CA ILE A 34 -6.67 17.77 -2.66
C ILE A 34 -5.20 18.15 -2.40
N PHE A 35 -4.93 19.44 -2.28
CA PHE A 35 -3.59 19.95 -1.97
C PHE A 35 -3.09 19.51 -0.59
N ASN A 36 -3.96 19.53 0.42
CA ASN A 36 -3.62 19.07 1.77
C ASN A 36 -3.38 17.56 1.80
N LEU A 37 -4.21 16.78 1.11
CA LEU A 37 -4.00 15.33 0.97
C LEU A 37 -2.68 15.02 0.28
N PHE A 38 -2.35 15.78 -0.78
CA PHE A 38 -1.09 15.61 -1.49
C PHE A 38 0.11 15.87 -0.56
N ILE A 39 0.11 16.98 0.19
CA ILE A 39 1.17 17.29 1.15
C ILE A 39 1.29 16.20 2.21
N LEU A 40 0.20 15.79 2.84
CA LEU A 40 0.21 14.77 3.89
C LEU A 40 0.69 13.41 3.37
N SER A 41 0.25 13.02 2.17
CA SER A 41 0.68 11.77 1.53
C SER A 41 2.18 11.79 1.20
N PHE A 42 2.71 12.93 0.76
CA PHE A 42 4.12 13.08 0.43
C PHE A 42 4.98 13.11 1.69
N LEU A 43 4.56 13.85 2.72
CA LEU A 43 5.26 13.91 4.01
C LEU A 43 5.30 12.54 4.68
N SER A 44 4.17 11.85 4.77
CA SER A 44 4.12 10.49 5.34
C SER A 44 5.00 9.52 4.56
N THR A 45 5.00 9.62 3.23
CA THR A 45 5.90 8.81 2.38
C THR A 45 7.36 9.12 2.63
N ILE A 46 7.77 10.39 2.69
CA ILE A 46 9.16 10.77 2.97
C ILE A 46 9.59 10.18 4.31
N ILE A 47 8.77 10.33 5.35
CA ILE A 47 9.08 9.83 6.69
C ILE A 47 9.25 8.31 6.64
N VAL A 48 8.26 7.57 6.10
CA VAL A 48 8.30 6.11 6.06
C VAL A 48 9.47 5.60 5.21
N SER A 49 9.66 6.15 4.00
CA SER A 49 10.76 5.77 3.13
C SER A 49 12.12 6.09 3.75
N TYR A 50 12.27 7.24 4.42
CA TYR A 50 13.48 7.60 5.14
C TYR A 50 13.79 6.57 6.24
N PHE A 51 12.82 6.27 7.11
CA PHE A 51 13.01 5.27 8.17
C PHE A 51 13.32 3.88 7.62
N LEU A 52 12.60 3.46 6.57
CA LEU A 52 12.79 2.16 5.92
C LEU A 52 14.19 2.04 5.31
N PHE A 53 14.64 3.04 4.55
CA PHE A 53 15.95 2.98 3.89
C PHE A 53 17.12 3.21 4.86
N LYS A 54 16.88 3.91 5.97
CA LYS A 54 17.86 4.05 7.07
C LYS A 54 18.09 2.71 7.80
N HIS A 55 17.02 2.00 8.16
CA HIS A 55 17.12 0.74 8.91
C HIS A 55 17.36 -0.48 8.03
N SER A 56 16.91 -0.43 6.77
CA SER A 56 17.11 -1.48 5.77
C SER A 56 17.78 -0.90 4.51
N PRO A 57 19.07 -0.55 4.57
CA PRO A 57 19.78 0.06 3.44
C PRO A 57 19.96 -0.88 2.24
N ASN A 58 19.63 -2.17 2.39
CA ASN A 58 19.59 -3.15 1.30
C ASN A 58 18.15 -3.42 0.78
N PHE A 59 17.16 -2.63 1.23
CA PHE A 59 15.78 -2.77 0.75
C PHE A 59 15.72 -2.60 -0.77
N LEU A 60 15.05 -3.54 -1.42
CA LEU A 60 14.91 -3.71 -2.87
C LEU A 60 16.21 -3.93 -3.66
N LYS A 61 17.33 -4.25 -3.00
CA LYS A 61 18.60 -4.55 -3.66
C LYS A 61 18.66 -6.00 -4.14
N ALA A 62 19.25 -6.23 -5.31
CA ALA A 62 19.51 -7.58 -5.84
C ALA A 62 20.78 -8.19 -5.23
N TYR A 63 20.76 -9.52 -5.04
CA TYR A 63 21.91 -10.33 -4.63
C TYR A 63 22.43 -11.09 -5.87
N PRO A 64 23.46 -10.56 -6.56
CA PRO A 64 23.92 -11.11 -7.85
C PRO A 64 24.43 -12.55 -7.76
N GLU A 65 24.91 -12.96 -6.59
CA GLU A 65 25.47 -14.31 -6.34
C GLU A 65 24.39 -15.39 -6.16
N SER A 66 23.13 -15.01 -5.98
CA SER A 66 22.09 -15.95 -5.55
C SER A 66 21.57 -16.89 -6.64
N GLY A 67 21.87 -16.65 -7.94
CA GLY A 67 21.31 -17.40 -9.07
C GLY A 67 19.77 -17.35 -9.19
N ILE A 68 19.09 -16.72 -8.23
CA ILE A 68 17.64 -16.66 -8.09
C ILE A 68 17.13 -15.38 -8.74
N SER A 69 16.11 -15.51 -9.60
CA SER A 69 15.48 -14.36 -10.24
C SER A 69 14.72 -13.49 -9.24
N ILE A 70 15.26 -12.33 -8.90
CA ILE A 70 14.59 -11.30 -8.08
C ILE A 70 13.26 -10.84 -8.70
N VAL A 71 13.23 -10.75 -10.03
CA VAL A 71 12.05 -10.30 -10.79
C VAL A 71 10.87 -11.24 -10.56
N LYS A 72 11.12 -12.57 -10.51
CA LYS A 72 10.09 -13.56 -10.23
C LYS A 72 9.43 -13.32 -8.87
N TYR A 73 10.22 -13.04 -7.83
CA TYR A 73 9.69 -12.79 -6.49
C TYR A 73 8.89 -11.48 -6.44
N TYR A 74 9.37 -10.42 -7.07
CA TYR A 74 8.66 -9.14 -7.08
C TYR A 74 7.34 -9.22 -7.84
N ILE A 75 7.33 -9.75 -9.07
CA ILE A 75 6.11 -9.86 -9.88
C ILE A 75 5.09 -10.77 -9.19
N LEU A 76 5.52 -11.95 -8.71
CA LEU A 76 4.63 -12.88 -8.03
C LEU A 76 4.06 -12.26 -6.75
N SER A 77 4.88 -11.60 -5.93
CA SER A 77 4.40 -10.96 -4.71
C SER A 77 3.50 -9.77 -4.99
N ILE A 78 3.73 -8.97 -6.02
CA ILE A 78 2.82 -7.89 -6.46
C ILE A 78 1.46 -8.49 -6.84
N PHE A 79 1.43 -9.53 -7.67
CA PHE A 79 0.19 -10.19 -8.09
C PHE A 79 -0.56 -10.78 -6.89
N VAL A 80 0.13 -11.57 -6.05
CA VAL A 80 -0.48 -12.18 -4.86
C VAL A 80 -0.98 -11.12 -3.87
N SER A 81 -0.24 -10.02 -3.69
CA SER A 81 -0.63 -8.95 -2.77
C SER A 81 -1.93 -8.27 -3.17
N TYR A 82 -2.21 -8.14 -4.47
CA TYR A 82 -3.50 -7.61 -4.93
C TYR A 82 -4.66 -8.45 -4.38
N PHE A 83 -4.63 -9.77 -4.59
CA PHE A 83 -5.70 -10.67 -4.12
C PHE A 83 -5.76 -10.78 -2.60
N LEU A 84 -4.62 -10.72 -1.92
CA LEU A 84 -4.59 -10.71 -0.45
C LEU A 84 -5.19 -9.42 0.11
N LEU A 85 -4.95 -8.27 -0.53
CA LEU A 85 -5.46 -6.99 -0.05
C LEU A 85 -6.98 -6.88 -0.19
N ILE A 86 -7.64 -7.58 -1.12
CA ILE A 86 -9.10 -7.56 -1.29
C ILE A 86 -9.84 -7.87 0.03
N PRO A 87 -9.67 -9.06 0.67
CA PRO A 87 -10.35 -9.36 1.92
C PRO A 87 -9.93 -8.44 3.08
N PHE A 88 -8.68 -7.96 3.11
CA PHE A 88 -8.25 -6.98 4.12
C PHE A 88 -8.96 -5.64 3.96
N SER A 89 -9.08 -5.13 2.73
CA SER A 89 -9.80 -3.89 2.42
C SER A 89 -11.30 -4.04 2.65
N ALA A 90 -11.88 -5.19 2.34
CA ALA A 90 -13.28 -5.48 2.65
C ALA A 90 -13.55 -5.48 4.14
N LEU A 91 -12.68 -6.14 4.92
CA LEU A 91 -12.78 -6.14 6.37
C LEU A 91 -12.61 -4.73 6.95
N LEU A 92 -11.62 -3.97 6.47
CA LEU A 92 -11.36 -2.61 6.94
C LEU A 92 -12.54 -1.67 6.66
N SER A 93 -13.07 -1.69 5.43
CA SER A 93 -14.24 -0.86 5.07
C SER A 93 -15.50 -1.26 5.84
N TYR A 94 -15.74 -2.57 6.01
CA TYR A 94 -16.84 -3.05 6.85
C TYR A 94 -16.73 -2.54 8.30
N LEU A 95 -15.53 -2.62 8.90
CA LEU A 95 -15.31 -2.12 10.26
C LEU A 95 -15.51 -0.60 10.35
N LEU A 96 -15.05 0.16 9.36
CA LEU A 96 -15.23 1.62 9.34
C LEU A 96 -16.70 2.02 9.20
N VAL A 97 -17.45 1.39 8.29
CA VAL A 97 -18.90 1.59 8.17
C VAL A 97 -19.61 1.19 9.46
N LYS A 98 -19.22 0.06 10.08
CA LYS A 98 -19.82 -0.41 11.34
C LYS A 98 -19.65 0.58 12.49
N ILE A 99 -18.52 1.29 12.54
CA ILE A 99 -18.18 2.20 13.64
C ILE A 99 -18.74 3.61 13.39
N PHE A 100 -18.71 4.08 12.15
CA PHE A 100 -18.99 5.47 11.81
C PHE A 100 -20.27 5.69 10.98
N GLY A 101 -20.96 4.64 10.54
CA GLY A 101 -22.15 4.71 9.67
C GLY A 101 -23.19 3.62 9.95
N ASP A 102 -24.08 3.37 8.98
CA ASP A 102 -25.14 2.35 9.07
C ASP A 102 -24.92 1.26 8.00
N ILE A 103 -24.59 0.04 8.46
CA ILE A 103 -24.34 -1.12 7.58
C ILE A 103 -25.56 -1.48 6.72
N ASN A 104 -26.78 -1.19 7.19
CA ASN A 104 -28.00 -1.59 6.49
C ASN A 104 -28.38 -0.64 5.34
N HIS A 105 -27.67 0.48 5.20
CA HIS A 105 -27.91 1.42 4.11
C HIS A 105 -27.30 0.89 2.80
N HIS A 106 -28.05 1.00 1.70
CA HIS A 106 -27.61 0.50 0.39
C HIS A 106 -26.27 1.11 -0.06
N GLU A 107 -26.06 2.39 0.25
CA GLU A 107 -24.84 3.14 -0.07
C GLU A 107 -23.60 2.58 0.65
N SER A 108 -23.78 2.03 1.85
CA SER A 108 -22.68 1.47 2.63
C SER A 108 -22.16 0.15 2.05
N ILE A 109 -23.05 -0.68 1.49
CA ILE A 109 -22.66 -1.89 0.75
C ILE A 109 -21.85 -1.52 -0.50
N LEU A 110 -22.28 -0.45 -1.18
CA LEU A 110 -21.62 0.06 -2.39
C LEU A 110 -20.22 0.58 -2.06
N LEU A 111 -20.09 1.33 -0.96
CA LEU A 111 -18.81 1.84 -0.46
C LEU A 111 -17.86 0.72 -0.03
N ILE A 112 -18.33 -0.28 0.70
CA ILE A 112 -17.54 -1.47 1.07
C ILE A 112 -17.04 -2.18 -0.20
N THR A 113 -17.91 -2.42 -1.17
CA THR A 113 -17.57 -3.15 -2.40
C THR A 113 -16.54 -2.39 -3.23
N LEU A 114 -16.75 -1.09 -3.44
CA LEU A 114 -15.81 -0.24 -4.17
C LEU A 114 -14.46 -0.22 -3.45
N PHE A 115 -14.44 0.01 -2.14
CA PHE A 115 -13.20 0.08 -1.39
C PHE A 115 -12.43 -1.25 -1.42
N SER A 116 -13.14 -2.37 -1.33
CA SER A 116 -12.56 -3.73 -1.37
C SER A 116 -11.78 -4.03 -2.64
N ILE A 117 -12.17 -3.43 -3.78
CA ILE A 117 -11.55 -3.71 -5.09
C ILE A 117 -10.59 -2.59 -5.47
N TRP A 118 -10.99 -1.34 -5.20
CA TRP A 118 -10.27 -0.16 -5.64
C TRP A 118 -9.08 0.16 -4.73
N PHE A 119 -9.18 0.00 -3.42
CA PHE A 119 -8.06 0.29 -2.51
C PHE A 119 -6.84 -0.62 -2.76
N PRO A 120 -7.01 -1.95 -2.97
CA PRO A 120 -5.90 -2.82 -3.36
C PRO A 120 -5.13 -2.34 -4.60
N LEU A 121 -5.79 -1.70 -5.59
CA LEU A 121 -5.12 -1.20 -6.80
C LEU A 121 -4.07 -0.14 -6.51
N TRP A 122 -4.14 0.55 -5.38
CA TRP A 122 -3.16 1.59 -5.02
C TRP A 122 -2.06 1.06 -4.11
N TRP A 123 -2.31 -0.06 -3.43
CA TRP A 123 -1.41 -0.60 -2.39
C TRP A 123 -0.69 -1.89 -2.79
N PHE A 124 -1.14 -2.60 -3.83
CA PHE A 124 -0.57 -3.89 -4.21
C PHE A 124 0.91 -3.80 -4.62
N VAL A 125 1.33 -2.69 -5.25
CA VAL A 125 2.73 -2.48 -5.65
C VAL A 125 3.67 -2.31 -4.43
N PRO A 126 3.48 -1.32 -3.54
CA PRO A 126 4.38 -1.16 -2.39
C PRO A 126 4.33 -2.37 -1.44
N VAL A 127 3.15 -2.95 -1.20
CA VAL A 127 3.02 -4.15 -0.36
C VAL A 127 3.71 -5.34 -1.01
N GLY A 128 3.48 -5.56 -2.31
CA GLY A 128 4.07 -6.66 -3.05
C GLY A 128 5.58 -6.58 -3.21
N LEU A 129 6.12 -5.38 -3.44
CA LEU A 129 7.57 -5.17 -3.44
C LEU A 129 8.20 -5.45 -2.07
N THR A 130 7.51 -5.07 -0.99
CA THR A 130 7.97 -5.33 0.38
C THR A 130 7.99 -6.82 0.71
N ILE A 131 6.89 -7.53 0.43
CA ILE A 131 6.77 -8.97 0.63
C ILE A 131 7.77 -9.71 -0.26
N GLY A 132 7.85 -9.35 -1.54
CA GLY A 132 8.76 -9.96 -2.51
C GLY A 132 10.22 -9.81 -2.12
N TRP A 133 10.62 -8.63 -1.62
CA TRP A 133 11.96 -8.42 -1.08
C TRP A 133 12.24 -9.26 0.15
N PHE A 134 11.28 -9.36 1.07
CA PHE A 134 11.45 -10.18 2.28
C PHE A 134 11.64 -11.66 1.94
N LEU A 135 10.82 -12.20 1.03
CA LEU A 135 10.91 -13.58 0.57
C LEU A 135 12.21 -13.84 -0.20
N TYR A 136 12.58 -12.94 -1.10
CA TYR A 136 13.83 -13.02 -1.87
C TYR A 136 15.04 -12.98 -0.94
N LYS A 137 15.13 -12.01 -0.02
CA LYS A 137 16.21 -11.89 0.96
C LYS A 137 16.34 -13.16 1.79
N ARG A 138 15.23 -13.72 2.27
CA ARG A 138 15.23 -14.97 3.04
C ARG A 138 15.76 -16.15 2.23
N LYS A 139 15.45 -16.20 0.92
CA LYS A 139 15.92 -17.26 0.04
C LYS A 139 17.39 -17.13 -0.35
N CYS A 140 17.93 -15.91 -0.42
CA CYS A 140 19.34 -15.65 -0.72
C CYS A 140 20.27 -15.70 0.50
N ALA A 141 19.73 -15.59 1.72
CA ALA A 141 20.48 -15.71 2.96
C ALA A 141 20.60 -17.17 3.47
N LEU A 142 20.01 -18.12 2.75
CA LEU A 142 20.17 -19.57 2.88
C LEU A 142 21.00 -20.06 1.70
#